data_AF-A0A158BH73-F1
#
_entry.id   AF-A0A158BH73-F1
#
_cell.length_a   1.000
_cell.length_b   1.000
_cell.length_c   1.000
_cell.angle_alpha   90.00
_cell.angle_beta   90.00
_cell.angle_gamma   90.00
#
_symmetry.space_group_name_H-M   'P 1'
#
loop_
_entity.id
_entity.type
_entity.pdbx_description
1 polymer ?
#
loop_
_entity_poly.entity_id
_entity_poly.type
_entity_poly.pdbx_seq_one_letter_code
_entity_poly.pdbx_strand_id
1 'polypeptide(L)' 'MPRERRIAAWRAIADEVPVATIESVATTIPLADAPETAARLLRGEVKGRVIVDVNA' A
#
# COMPACT_ATOMS: atom_id res chain seq x y z
N MET A 1 7.82 -23.44 9.05
CA MET A 1 6.45 -23.50 8.47
C MET A 1 5.59 -22.22 8.54
N PRO A 2 6.01 -21.10 9.16
CA PRO A 2 5.34 -19.79 8.95
C PRO A 2 5.74 -19.08 7.65
N ARG A 3 6.99 -19.28 7.19
CA ARG A 3 7.55 -18.60 6.02
C ARG A 3 6.95 -19.09 4.70
N GLU A 4 6.86 -20.39 4.49
CA GLU A 4 6.31 -20.99 3.27
C GLU A 4 4.86 -20.58 3.03
N ARG A 5 4.05 -20.53 4.10
CA ARG A 5 2.66 -20.04 4.04
C ARG A 5 2.59 -18.58 3.58
N ARG A 6 3.48 -17.71 4.07
CA ARG A 6 3.54 -16.32 3.60
C ARG A 6 3.97 -16.22 2.14
N ILE A 7 4.91 -17.06 1.70
CA ILE A 7 5.35 -17.08 0.30
C ILE A 7 4.21 -17.50 -0.62
N ALA A 8 3.47 -18.55 -0.27
CA ALA A 8 2.31 -18.99 -1.04
C ALA A 8 1.24 -17.90 -1.12
N ALA A 9 0.93 -17.24 0.01
CA ALA A 9 -0.02 -16.15 0.04
C ALA A 9 0.40 -14.94 -0.82
N TRP A 10 1.67 -14.54 -0.77
CA TRP A 10 2.18 -13.44 -1.60
C TRP A 10 2.16 -13.76 -3.09
N ARG A 11 2.41 -15.02 -3.47
CA ARG A 11 2.27 -15.46 -4.87
C ARG A 11 0.82 -15.37 -5.34
N ALA A 12 -0.11 -15.88 -4.54
CA ALA A 12 -1.54 -15.78 -4.86
C ALA A 12 -2.00 -14.32 -5.02
N ILE A 13 -1.58 -13.42 -4.12
CA ILE A 13 -1.90 -11.98 -4.24
C ILE A 13 -1.33 -11.39 -5.54
N ALA A 14 -0.10 -11.75 -5.92
CA ALA A 14 0.51 -11.25 -7.15
C ALA A 14 -0.18 -11.80 -8.41
N ASP A 15 -0.66 -13.04 -8.38
CA ASP A 15 -1.32 -13.69 -9.50
C ASP A 15 -2.79 -13.25 -9.65
N GLU A 16 -3.49 -13.02 -8.54
CA GLU A 16 -4.94 -12.77 -8.52
C GLU A 16 -5.32 -11.29 -8.51
N VAL A 17 -4.43 -10.38 -8.07
CA VAL A 17 -4.75 -8.96 -7.95
C VAL A 17 -4.14 -8.16 -9.11
N PRO A 18 -4.95 -7.62 -10.05
CA PRO A 18 -4.44 -6.81 -11.13
C PRO A 18 -3.81 -5.51 -10.61
N VAL A 19 -2.63 -5.15 -11.13
CA VAL A 19 -1.91 -3.92 -10.77
C VAL A 19 -2.79 -2.67 -10.91
N ALA A 20 -3.55 -2.58 -12.01
CA ALA A 20 -4.46 -1.47 -12.27
C ALA A 20 -5.52 -1.28 -11.16
N THR A 21 -5.92 -2.36 -10.48
CA THR A 21 -6.86 -2.26 -9.33
C THR A 21 -6.19 -1.55 -8.16
N ILE A 22 -4.91 -1.88 -7.88
CA ILE A 22 -4.14 -1.24 -6.82
C ILE A 22 -3.94 0.24 -7.13
N GLU A 23 -3.56 0.57 -8.37
CA GLU A 23 -3.36 1.95 -8.81
C GLU A 23 -4.64 2.78 -8.72
N SER A 24 -5.81 2.19 -9.05
CA SER A 24 -7.09 2.90 -8.97
C SER A 24 -7.51 3.32 -7.57
N VAL A 25 -6.97 2.67 -6.52
CA VAL A 25 -7.29 2.94 -5.11
C VAL A 25 -6.10 3.52 -4.34
N ALA A 26 -4.97 3.75 -5.03
CA ALA A 26 -3.76 4.26 -4.42
C ALA A 26 -3.60 5.76 -4.66
N THR A 27 -3.06 6.46 -3.67
CA THR A 27 -2.61 7.85 -3.80
C THR A 27 -1.12 7.90 -3.54
N THR A 28 -0.36 8.50 -4.46
CA THR A 28 1.08 8.66 -4.33
C THR A 28 1.40 9.98 -3.62
N ILE A 29 2.26 9.92 -2.60
CA ILE A 29 2.77 11.09 -1.87
C ILE A 29 4.30 11.06 -1.83
N PRO A 30 4.98 12.22 -1.76
CA PRO A 30 6.42 12.25 -1.47
C PRO A 30 6.68 11.82 -0.01
N LEU A 31 7.91 11.39 0.28
CA LEU A 31 8.31 10.98 1.63
C LEU A 31 8.08 12.08 2.68
N ALA A 32 8.23 13.34 2.31
CA ALA A 32 8.03 14.49 3.19
C ALA A 32 6.61 14.56 3.79
N ASP A 33 5.60 14.08 3.05
CA ASP A 33 4.18 14.15 3.43
C ASP A 33 3.73 12.94 4.26
N ALA A 34 4.61 11.93 4.44
CA ALA A 34 4.28 10.70 5.15
C ALA A 34 3.84 10.93 6.61
N PRO A 35 4.49 11.81 7.41
CA PRO A 35 4.06 12.07 8.79
C PRO A 35 2.66 12.69 8.89
N GLU A 36 2.36 13.67 8.03
CA GLU A 36 1.03 14.31 8.00
C GLU A 36 -0.04 13.30 7.54
N THR A 37 0.26 12.54 6.50
CA THR A 37 -0.64 11.51 5.98
C THR A 37 -0.91 10.42 7.00
N ALA A 38 0.09 10.01 7.79
CA ALA A 38 -0.10 9.08 8.89
C ALA A 38 -1.04 9.64 9.98
N ALA A 39 -0.92 10.93 10.33
CA ALA A 39 -1.84 11.56 11.27
C ALA A 39 -3.29 11.57 10.76
N ARG A 40 -3.49 11.85 9.46
CA ARG A 40 -4.80 11.77 8.79
C ARG A 40 -5.34 10.34 8.75
N LEU A 41 -4.48 9.35 8.48
CA LEU A 41 -4.83 7.93 8.46
C LEU A 41 -5.35 7.47 9.83
N LEU A 42 -4.69 7.87 10.92
CA LEU A 42 -5.12 7.54 12.27
C LEU A 42 -6.48 8.16 12.64
N ARG A 43 -6.86 9.27 12.02
CA ARG A 43 -8.19 9.90 12.17
C ARG A 43 -9.26 9.31 11.25
N GLY A 44 -8.91 8.32 10.42
CA GLY A 44 -9.83 7.72 9.45
C GLY A 44 -10.12 8.61 8.23
N GLU A 45 -9.28 9.62 7.98
CA GLU A 45 -9.46 10.58 6.88
C GLU A 45 -8.83 10.10 5.56
N VAL A 46 -8.13 8.97 5.59
CA VAL A 46 -7.48 8.36 4.42
C VAL A 46 -8.30 7.16 3.97
N LYS A 47 -8.64 7.14 2.68
CA LYS A 47 -9.34 6.03 2.01
C LYS A 47 -8.36 5.34 1.06
N GLY A 48 -8.49 4.02 0.92
CA GLY A 48 -7.69 3.24 -0.04
C GLY A 48 -6.28 2.96 0.46
N ARG A 49 -5.29 3.13 -0.43
CA ARG A 49 -3.87 2.87 -0.18
C ARG A 49 -3.04 4.13 -0.43
N VAL A 50 -1.92 4.25 0.28
CA VAL A 50 -0.95 5.32 0.08
C VAL A 50 0.36 4.71 -0.38
N ILE A 51 0.89 5.19 -1.51
CA ILE A 51 2.22 4.84 -2.01
C ILE A 51 3.12 6.01 -1.66
N VAL A 52 4.18 5.74 -0.91
CA VAL A 52 5.19 6.75 -0.58
C VAL A 52 6.33 6.60 -1.58
N ASP A 53 6.53 7.63 -2.40
CA ASP A 53 7.72 7.73 -3.22
C ASP A 53 8.88 8.23 -2.36
N VAL A 54 9.91 7.39 -2.24
CA VAL A 54 11.10 7.67 -1.43
C VAL A 54 12.20 8.41 -2.21
N ASN A 55 12.03 8.56 -3.53
CA ASN A 55 12.99 9.23 -4.40
C ASN A 55 12.51 10.62 -4.86
N ALA A 56 11.27 10.97 -4.56
CA ALA A 56 10.66 12.27 -4.86
C ALA A 56 10.95 13.33 -3.80
#